data_AF-A0A7D9IVG1-F1
#
_entry.id   AF-A0A7D9IVG1-F1
#
_cell.length_a   1.000
_cell.length_b   1.000
_cell.length_c   1.000
_cell.angle_alpha   90.00
_cell.angle_beta   90.00
_cell.angle_gamma   90.00
#
_symmetry.space_group_name_H-M   'P 1'
#
loop_
_entity.id
_entity.type
_entity.pdbx_description
1 polymer ?
#
loop_
_entity_poly.entity_id
_entity_poly.type
_entity_poly.pdbx_seq_one_letter_code
_entity_poly.pdbx_strand_id
1 'polypeptide(L)'
;MERQTRTAATTTAITTTTTTTTTTTTTTATMSTTTEKKWRCLRQIYSDSEYVSAVLNGLVNTITATVPIVITDSEGKQILKLSEECKVILAEITKYLNLEKLLPSYKYVVTRSCLKGLRLLQINGHVSSDPDVFKYFARIGHYENVRLTAIECLVDIIQADCNGDILELLLNMAETDPSSYIRHSILRMLTENPPFSRKSDSPMDNLVLVNKIWNYASKCSLDSRLRCDFMDLYNTLWGRVSPGCVPTQGMGVLIDLKEKRITNFSSLHAPNESQ
;
A
#
# COMPACT_ATOMS: atom_id res chain seq x y z
N MET A 1 -25.18 -53.52 34.79
CA MET A 1 -26.61 -53.13 34.63
C MET A 1 -26.70 -52.30 33.37
N GLU A 2 -27.45 -52.56 32.31
CA GLU A 2 -28.34 -53.63 31.83
C GLU A 2 -28.39 -53.39 30.30
N ARG A 3 -28.00 -54.36 29.48
CA ARG A 3 -28.85 -55.13 28.54
C ARG A 3 -29.69 -54.29 27.55
N GLN A 4 -29.32 -54.24 26.27
CA GLN A 4 -29.63 -55.23 25.19
C GLN A 4 -31.11 -55.27 24.73
N THR A 5 -31.30 -54.78 23.49
CA THR A 5 -31.99 -55.41 22.33
C THR A 5 -33.45 -55.88 22.41
N ARG A 6 -34.25 -55.52 21.38
CA ARG A 6 -35.06 -56.45 20.54
C ARG A 6 -35.81 -55.66 19.42
N THR A 7 -35.48 -55.90 18.13
CA THR A 7 -36.20 -56.72 17.11
C THR A 7 -37.56 -56.15 16.65
N ALA A 8 -38.08 -56.27 15.43
CA ALA A 8 -37.68 -56.67 14.06
C ALA A 8 -39.00 -56.68 13.23
N ALA A 9 -38.97 -56.49 11.90
CA ALA A 9 -39.74 -57.25 10.87
C ALA A 9 -40.20 -56.43 9.62
N THR A 10 -39.60 -56.80 8.49
CA THR A 10 -40.24 -57.36 7.26
C THR A 10 -41.04 -56.50 6.27
N THR A 11 -40.37 -56.17 5.16
CA THR A 11 -40.68 -56.41 3.73
C THR A 11 -42.13 -56.62 3.24
N THR A 12 -42.54 -55.85 2.23
CA THR A 12 -43.26 -56.37 1.04
C THR A 12 -43.02 -55.44 -0.16
N ALA A 13 -42.68 -56.02 -1.32
CA ALA A 13 -42.55 -55.35 -2.62
C ALA A 13 -43.80 -55.62 -3.48
N ILE A 14 -44.24 -54.63 -4.27
CA ILE A 14 -45.16 -54.84 -5.40
C ILE A 14 -44.73 -53.94 -6.56
N THR A 15 -44.54 -54.57 -7.72
CA THR A 15 -44.18 -54.04 -9.04
C THR A 15 -45.44 -53.64 -9.81
N THR A 16 -45.41 -52.56 -10.61
CA THR A 16 -45.70 -52.51 -12.08
C THR A 16 -46.21 -51.15 -12.63
N THR A 17 -45.59 -50.74 -13.74
CA THR A 17 -46.13 -50.13 -14.98
C THR A 17 -46.62 -48.66 -15.10
N THR A 18 -45.78 -47.89 -15.82
CA THR A 18 -46.02 -47.10 -17.07
C THR A 18 -46.92 -45.84 -17.17
N THR A 19 -46.37 -44.88 -17.94
CA THR A 19 -46.96 -43.89 -18.88
C THR A 19 -47.45 -42.50 -18.39
N THR A 20 -46.76 -41.46 -18.91
CA THR A 20 -47.24 -40.16 -19.51
C THR A 20 -48.52 -39.51 -18.94
N THR A 21 -48.61 -38.21 -18.61
CA THR A 21 -48.43 -37.04 -19.51
C THR A 21 -48.70 -35.71 -18.73
N THR A 22 -48.16 -34.59 -19.22
CA THR A 22 -48.74 -33.22 -19.26
C THR A 22 -48.73 -32.24 -18.06
N THR A 23 -47.89 -31.20 -18.21
CA THR A 23 -48.17 -29.75 -18.08
C THR A 23 -48.89 -29.21 -16.84
N THR A 24 -48.12 -28.58 -15.93
CA THR A 24 -48.41 -27.28 -15.28
C THR A 24 -47.30 -26.93 -14.27
N THR A 25 -46.16 -26.40 -14.71
CA THR A 25 -45.08 -25.96 -13.78
C THR A 25 -44.30 -24.73 -14.25
N THR A 26 -44.74 -24.04 -15.30
CA THR A 26 -43.91 -23.00 -15.94
C THR A 26 -44.28 -21.56 -15.55
N THR A 27 -45.40 -21.33 -14.84
CA THR A 27 -45.88 -19.96 -14.55
C THR A 27 -45.50 -19.44 -13.15
N THR A 28 -45.09 -20.31 -12.23
CA THR A 28 -44.73 -19.91 -10.85
C THR A 28 -43.26 -19.54 -10.66
N ALA A 29 -42.36 -19.99 -11.54
CA ALA A 29 -40.92 -19.72 -11.44
C ALA A 29 -40.49 -18.34 -11.99
N THR A 30 -41.30 -17.75 -12.88
CA THR A 30 -41.02 -16.40 -13.43
C THR A 30 -41.55 -15.28 -12.53
N MET A 31 -42.59 -15.52 -11.73
CA MET A 31 -43.08 -14.53 -10.75
C MET A 31 -42.20 -14.45 -9.49
N SER A 32 -41.58 -15.54 -9.05
CA SER A 32 -40.67 -15.53 -7.89
C SER A 32 -39.36 -14.79 -8.18
N THR A 33 -38.80 -14.94 -9.38
CA THR A 33 -37.57 -14.23 -9.78
C THR A 33 -37.78 -12.74 -10.05
N THR A 34 -39.00 -12.34 -10.46
CA THR A 34 -39.34 -10.93 -10.68
C THR A 34 -39.67 -10.23 -9.36
N THR A 35 -40.29 -10.93 -8.40
CA THR A 35 -40.55 -10.38 -7.07
C THR A 35 -39.29 -10.32 -6.22
N GLU A 36 -38.38 -11.30 -6.26
CA GLU A 36 -37.08 -11.21 -5.56
C GLU A 36 -36.20 -10.07 -6.10
N LYS A 37 -36.19 -9.82 -7.40
CA LYS A 37 -35.50 -8.65 -7.99
C LYS A 37 -36.16 -7.33 -7.55
N LYS A 38 -37.49 -7.30 -7.43
CA LYS A 38 -38.25 -6.15 -6.91
C LYS A 38 -37.96 -5.89 -5.42
N TRP A 39 -37.78 -6.94 -4.62
CA TRP A 39 -37.39 -6.83 -3.20
C TRP A 39 -35.92 -6.45 -3.00
N ARG A 40 -35.00 -6.88 -3.90
CA ARG A 40 -33.61 -6.41 -3.87
C ARG A 40 -33.51 -4.90 -4.15
N CYS A 41 -34.39 -4.35 -4.99
CA CYS A 41 -34.39 -2.94 -5.36
C CYS A 41 -35.01 -2.01 -4.28
N LEU A 42 -35.80 -2.54 -3.34
CA LEU A 42 -36.49 -1.76 -2.32
C LEU A 42 -35.70 -1.55 -1.01
N ARG A 43 -34.46 -2.06 -0.90
CA ARG A 43 -33.77 -2.19 0.41
C ARG A 43 -32.45 -1.44 0.58
N GLN A 44 -32.18 -0.39 -0.18
CA GLN A 44 -31.09 0.52 0.17
C GLN A 44 -31.49 1.98 -0.06
N ILE A 45 -31.98 2.61 1.02
CA ILE A 45 -32.16 4.07 1.10
C ILE A 45 -30.80 4.77 1.25
N TYR A 46 -29.76 4.03 1.63
CA TYR A 46 -28.41 4.51 1.89
C TYR A 46 -27.44 4.03 0.81
N SER A 47 -26.44 4.85 0.51
CA SER A 47 -25.34 4.47 -0.39
C SER A 47 -24.58 3.25 0.15
N ASP A 48 -24.30 2.31 -0.73
CA ASP A 48 -23.60 1.06 -0.47
C ASP A 48 -22.07 1.18 -0.59
N SER A 49 -21.54 2.39 -0.76
CA SER A 49 -20.11 2.62 -1.05
C SER A 49 -19.18 2.07 0.02
N GLU A 50 -19.51 2.26 1.30
CA GLU A 50 -18.71 1.74 2.42
C GLU A 50 -18.77 0.21 2.48
N TYR A 51 -19.93 -0.39 2.19
CA TYR A 51 -20.08 -1.84 2.12
C TYR A 51 -19.24 -2.45 1.00
N VAL A 52 -19.32 -1.88 -0.21
CA VAL A 52 -18.49 -2.30 -1.35
C VAL A 52 -17.01 -2.18 -1.02
N SER A 53 -16.62 -1.09 -0.37
CA SER A 53 -15.23 -0.87 0.04
C SER A 53 -14.73 -1.92 1.03
N ALA A 54 -15.57 -2.33 1.99
CA ALA A 54 -15.24 -3.33 2.99
C ALA A 54 -15.15 -4.73 2.39
N VAL A 55 -16.06 -5.08 1.46
CA VAL A 55 -16.00 -6.34 0.71
C VAL A 55 -14.74 -6.40 -0.14
N LEU A 56 -14.38 -5.31 -0.82
CA LEU A 56 -13.16 -5.24 -1.61
C LEU A 56 -11.91 -5.41 -0.73
N ASN A 57 -11.83 -4.72 0.40
CA ASN A 57 -10.72 -4.90 1.36
C ASN A 57 -10.66 -6.33 1.90
N GLY A 58 -11.81 -6.93 2.21
CA GLY A 58 -11.90 -8.33 2.64
C GLY A 58 -11.36 -9.29 1.58
N LEU A 59 -11.74 -9.10 0.32
CA LEU A 59 -11.28 -9.90 -0.82
C LEU A 59 -9.77 -9.78 -1.05
N VAL A 60 -9.21 -8.57 -0.92
CA VAL A 60 -7.77 -8.37 -1.11
C VAL A 60 -6.99 -8.99 0.06
N ASN A 61 -7.51 -8.93 1.28
CA ASN A 61 -6.88 -9.53 2.46
C ASN A 61 -6.90 -11.07 2.47
N THR A 62 -7.74 -11.75 1.68
CA THR A 62 -7.67 -13.22 1.57
C THR A 62 -6.43 -13.69 0.81
N ILE A 63 -5.80 -12.79 0.05
CA ILE A 63 -4.60 -13.11 -0.72
C ILE A 63 -3.42 -13.19 0.24
N THR A 64 -2.84 -14.38 0.35
CA THR A 64 -1.65 -14.61 1.16
C THR A 64 -0.40 -14.41 0.30
N ALA A 65 0.66 -13.87 0.89
CA ALA A 65 1.97 -13.76 0.26
C ALA A 65 2.42 -15.14 -0.24
N THR A 66 2.47 -15.30 -1.57
CA THR A 66 2.92 -16.53 -2.21
C THR A 66 4.36 -16.31 -2.65
N VAL A 67 5.24 -17.30 -2.43
CA VAL A 67 6.58 -17.28 -3.01
C VAL A 67 6.42 -17.19 -4.53
N PRO A 68 6.89 -16.12 -5.20
CA PRO A 68 6.73 -16.01 -6.64
C PRO A 68 7.45 -17.18 -7.28
N ILE A 69 6.71 -18.05 -7.97
CA ILE A 69 7.31 -19.10 -8.79
C ILE A 69 7.87 -18.39 -10.01
N VAL A 70 9.14 -18.01 -9.92
CA VAL A 70 9.89 -17.42 -11.02
C VAL A 70 10.14 -18.51 -12.04
N ILE A 71 9.34 -18.51 -13.12
CA ILE A 71 9.62 -19.34 -14.29
C ILE A 71 10.45 -18.45 -15.23
N THR A 72 11.72 -18.81 -15.39
CA THR A 72 12.61 -18.21 -16.38
C THR A 72 12.30 -18.83 -17.75
N ASP A 73 11.84 -18.02 -18.69
CA ASP A 73 11.83 -18.41 -20.10
C ASP A 73 13.26 -18.40 -20.67
N SER A 74 13.46 -19.07 -21.81
CA SER A 74 14.76 -19.21 -22.50
C SER A 74 15.43 -17.89 -22.92
N GLU A 75 14.73 -16.76 -22.80
CA GLU A 75 15.20 -15.40 -23.10
C GLU A 75 15.55 -14.57 -21.85
N GLY A 76 15.59 -15.18 -20.66
CA GLY A 76 15.97 -14.49 -19.42
C GLY A 76 14.92 -13.50 -18.89
N LYS A 77 13.75 -13.40 -19.53
CA LYS A 77 12.60 -12.63 -19.04
C LYS A 77 11.88 -13.46 -17.98
N GLN A 78 11.75 -12.92 -16.77
CA GLN A 78 10.95 -13.53 -15.73
C GLN A 78 9.46 -13.40 -16.09
N ILE A 79 8.80 -14.52 -16.37
CA ILE A 79 7.35 -14.54 -16.56
C ILE A 79 6.72 -14.92 -15.24
N LEU A 80 6.24 -13.92 -14.51
CA LEU A 80 5.40 -14.13 -13.35
C LEU A 80 4.04 -14.64 -13.84
N LYS A 81 3.84 -15.97 -13.82
CA LYS A 81 2.52 -16.54 -14.08
C LYS A 81 1.60 -16.14 -12.91
N LEU A 82 0.85 -15.05 -13.09
CA LEU A 82 -0.15 -14.63 -12.10
C LEU A 82 -1.10 -15.79 -11.81
N SER A 83 -1.36 -16.03 -10.52
CA SER A 83 -2.43 -16.92 -10.08
C SER A 83 -3.75 -16.47 -10.71
N GLU A 84 -4.55 -17.42 -11.16
CA GLU A 84 -5.82 -17.13 -11.85
C GLU A 84 -6.78 -16.34 -10.94
N GLU A 85 -6.77 -16.64 -9.65
CA GLU A 85 -7.55 -15.92 -8.64
C GLU A 85 -7.14 -14.46 -8.53
N CYS A 86 -5.83 -14.17 -8.59
CA CYS A 86 -5.32 -12.80 -8.55
C CYS A 86 -5.72 -11.98 -9.78
N LYS A 87 -5.80 -12.61 -10.96
CA LYS A 87 -6.27 -11.92 -12.17
C LYS A 87 -7.73 -11.51 -12.07
N VAL A 88 -8.58 -12.37 -11.51
CA VAL A 88 -9.99 -12.06 -11.27
C VAL A 88 -10.12 -10.88 -10.30
N ILE A 89 -9.32 -10.86 -9.23
CA ILE A 89 -9.33 -9.76 -8.26
C ILE A 89 -8.83 -8.46 -8.90
N LEU A 90 -7.74 -8.51 -9.68
CA LEU A 90 -7.22 -7.34 -10.38
C LEU A 90 -8.23 -6.79 -11.42
N ALA A 91 -8.93 -7.68 -12.12
CA ALA A 91 -10.01 -7.30 -13.03
C ALA A 91 -11.15 -6.60 -12.29
N GLU A 92 -11.52 -7.09 -11.11
CA GLU A 92 -12.57 -6.48 -10.28
C GLU A 92 -12.13 -5.11 -9.72
N ILE A 93 -10.89 -4.97 -9.24
CA ILE A 93 -10.32 -3.67 -8.81
C ILE A 93 -10.35 -2.67 -9.97
N THR A 94 -9.90 -3.09 -11.16
CA THR A 94 -9.86 -2.24 -12.35
C THR A 94 -11.27 -1.84 -12.79
N LYS A 95 -12.24 -2.76 -12.69
CA LYS A 95 -13.66 -2.48 -12.96
C LYS A 95 -14.20 -1.44 -11.99
N TYR A 96 -13.92 -1.53 -10.69
CA TYR A 96 -14.35 -0.51 -9.72
C TYR A 96 -13.68 0.85 -9.96
N LEU A 97 -12.39 0.87 -10.31
CA LEU A 97 -11.69 2.12 -10.69
C LEU A 97 -12.30 2.76 -11.95
N ASN A 98 -12.72 1.96 -12.92
CA ASN A 98 -13.41 2.46 -14.11
C ASN A 98 -14.84 2.90 -13.80
N LEU A 99 -15.54 2.20 -12.90
CA LEU A 99 -16.87 2.58 -12.46
C LEU A 99 -16.87 3.91 -11.71
N GLU A 100 -15.88 4.16 -10.85
CA GLU A 100 -15.72 5.43 -10.12
C GLU A 100 -15.50 6.64 -11.02
N LYS A 101 -14.95 6.44 -12.23
CA LYS A 101 -14.83 7.51 -13.23
C LYS A 101 -16.18 7.93 -13.81
N LEU A 102 -17.12 6.98 -13.91
CA LEU A 102 -18.46 7.19 -14.47
C LEU A 102 -19.45 7.64 -13.39
N LEU A 103 -19.41 6.99 -12.23
CA LEU A 103 -20.26 7.26 -11.07
C LEU A 103 -19.36 7.39 -9.83
N PRO A 104 -18.94 8.62 -9.48
CA PRO A 104 -18.10 8.83 -8.30
C PRO A 104 -18.87 8.50 -7.02
N SER A 105 -18.31 7.63 -6.18
CA SER A 105 -18.88 7.40 -4.84
C SER A 105 -18.61 8.59 -3.92
N TYR A 106 -19.34 8.65 -2.81
CA TYR A 106 -19.12 9.68 -1.80
C TYR A 106 -17.65 9.67 -1.34
N LYS A 107 -16.97 10.82 -1.50
CA LYS A 107 -15.56 11.01 -1.12
C LYS A 107 -14.58 9.98 -1.72
N TYR A 108 -14.95 9.33 -2.83
CA TYR A 108 -14.13 8.31 -3.50
C TYR A 108 -13.65 7.19 -2.55
N VAL A 109 -14.55 6.74 -1.68
CA VAL A 109 -14.26 5.67 -0.70
C VAL A 109 -13.85 4.39 -1.40
N VAL A 110 -14.47 4.05 -2.54
CA VAL A 110 -14.14 2.84 -3.29
C VAL A 110 -12.77 2.95 -3.94
N THR A 111 -12.41 4.07 -4.61
CA THR A 111 -11.05 4.26 -5.14
C THR A 111 -10.01 4.14 -4.04
N ARG A 112 -10.26 4.69 -2.85
CA ARG A 112 -9.33 4.56 -1.73
C ARG A 112 -9.03 3.09 -1.40
N SER A 113 -10.07 2.27 -1.26
CA SER A 113 -9.90 0.82 -1.03
C SER A 113 -9.25 0.12 -2.21
N CYS A 114 -9.57 0.51 -3.45
CA CYS A 114 -8.92 -0.04 -4.65
C CYS A 114 -7.42 0.23 -4.69
N LEU A 115 -6.97 1.44 -4.34
CA LEU A 115 -5.55 1.78 -4.28
C LEU A 115 -4.81 0.99 -3.20
N LYS A 116 -5.40 0.87 -2.00
CA LYS A 116 -4.84 0.02 -0.93
C LYS A 116 -4.78 -1.44 -1.34
N GLY A 117 -5.83 -1.92 -2.02
CA GLY A 117 -5.87 -3.27 -2.56
C GLY A 117 -4.79 -3.52 -3.60
N LEU A 118 -4.57 -2.56 -4.51
CA LEU A 118 -3.50 -2.64 -5.51
C LEU A 118 -2.12 -2.68 -4.84
N ARG A 119 -1.89 -1.88 -3.79
CA ARG A 119 -0.62 -1.92 -3.04
C ARG A 119 -0.40 -3.26 -2.33
N LEU A 120 -1.44 -3.84 -1.72
CA LEU A 120 -1.32 -5.14 -1.05
C LEU A 120 -0.97 -6.26 -2.05
N LEU A 121 -1.53 -6.21 -3.26
CA LEU A 121 -1.18 -7.12 -4.36
C LEU A 121 0.30 -7.01 -4.78
N GLN A 122 0.85 -5.79 -4.78
CA GLN A 122 2.27 -5.55 -5.08
C GLN A 122 3.17 -6.08 -3.96
N ILE A 123 2.82 -5.84 -2.69
CA ILE A 123 3.58 -6.34 -1.53
C ILE A 123 3.61 -7.87 -1.52
N ASN A 124 2.51 -8.53 -1.89
CA ASN A 124 2.42 -9.98 -1.99
C ASN A 124 3.18 -10.57 -3.21
N GLY A 125 3.81 -9.74 -4.05
CA GLY A 125 4.66 -10.18 -5.16
C GLY A 125 3.91 -10.72 -6.38
N HIS A 126 2.60 -10.49 -6.47
CA HIS A 126 1.79 -10.95 -7.61
C HIS A 126 1.80 -9.97 -8.80
N VAL A 127 2.08 -8.68 -8.54
CA VAL A 127 2.07 -7.60 -9.53
C VAL A 127 3.35 -6.79 -9.40
N SER A 128 3.90 -6.29 -10.52
CA SER A 128 5.06 -5.39 -10.50
C SER A 128 4.79 -4.09 -9.72
N SER A 129 5.80 -3.61 -9.00
CA SER A 129 5.78 -2.34 -8.29
C SER A 129 5.90 -1.16 -9.28
N ASP A 130 4.81 -0.81 -9.94
CA ASP A 130 4.75 0.38 -10.81
C ASP A 130 4.29 1.61 -10.01
N PRO A 131 5.15 2.61 -9.75
CA PRO A 131 4.82 3.76 -8.90
C PRO A 131 3.96 4.82 -9.62
N ASP A 132 3.93 4.81 -10.95
CA ASP A 132 3.32 5.88 -11.75
C ASP A 132 1.81 5.97 -11.60
N VAL A 133 1.15 4.85 -11.31
CA VAL A 133 -0.29 4.83 -10.97
C VAL A 133 -0.53 5.66 -9.72
N PHE A 134 0.28 5.50 -8.68
CA PHE A 134 0.14 6.26 -7.43
C PHE A 134 0.56 7.72 -7.59
N LYS A 135 1.61 8.01 -8.38
CA LYS A 135 1.97 9.39 -8.74
C LYS A 135 0.81 10.10 -9.45
N TYR A 136 0.08 9.42 -10.34
CA TYR A 136 -1.08 9.96 -11.01
C TYR A 136 -2.15 10.42 -9.99
N PHE A 137 -2.48 9.57 -9.02
CA PHE A 137 -3.50 9.86 -8.01
C PHE A 137 -3.04 10.86 -6.91
N ALA A 138 -1.73 11.02 -6.71
CA ALA A 138 -1.17 11.98 -5.76
C ALA A 138 -1.20 13.43 -6.27
N ARG A 139 -1.36 13.65 -7.58
CA ARG A 139 -1.40 14.98 -8.19
C ARG A 139 -2.55 15.83 -7.65
N ILE A 140 -2.30 17.14 -7.65
CA ILE A 140 -3.30 18.16 -7.30
C ILE A 140 -4.47 18.05 -8.30
N GLY A 141 -5.70 18.12 -7.78
CA GLY A 141 -6.94 17.97 -8.56
C GLY A 141 -7.77 16.75 -8.16
N HIS A 142 -7.16 15.75 -7.51
CA HIS A 142 -7.89 14.65 -6.87
C HIS A 142 -8.37 15.02 -5.47
N TYR A 143 -9.37 14.29 -4.98
CA TYR A 143 -9.90 14.47 -3.63
C TYR A 143 -8.84 14.18 -2.57
N GLU A 144 -8.79 14.98 -1.50
CA GLU A 144 -7.73 14.96 -0.48
C GLU A 144 -7.48 13.56 0.11
N ASN A 145 -8.52 12.79 0.43
CA ASN A 145 -8.36 11.45 0.98
C ASN A 145 -7.78 10.44 -0.03
N VAL A 146 -8.07 10.60 -1.32
CA VAL A 146 -7.49 9.74 -2.38
C VAL A 146 -6.02 10.06 -2.54
N ARG A 147 -5.66 11.36 -2.52
CA ARG A 147 -4.27 11.81 -2.56
C ARG A 147 -3.49 11.26 -1.36
N LEU A 148 -4.06 11.37 -0.16
CA LEU A 148 -3.46 10.85 1.06
C LEU A 148 -3.19 9.36 0.91
N THR A 149 -4.18 8.56 0.53
CA THR A 149 -3.99 7.12 0.30
C THR A 149 -2.97 6.78 -0.78
N ALA A 150 -2.89 7.53 -1.87
CA ALA A 150 -1.86 7.34 -2.87
C ALA A 150 -0.45 7.63 -2.31
N ILE A 151 -0.33 8.66 -1.47
CA ILE A 151 0.91 8.97 -0.74
C ILE A 151 1.26 7.85 0.24
N GLU A 152 0.28 7.27 0.96
CA GLU A 152 0.52 6.10 1.83
C GLU A 152 1.19 4.97 1.04
N CYS A 153 0.62 4.63 -0.13
CA CYS A 153 1.15 3.58 -0.98
C CYS A 153 2.54 3.92 -1.57
N LEU A 154 2.83 5.20 -1.86
CA LEU A 154 4.15 5.63 -2.32
C LEU A 154 5.22 5.48 -1.22
N VAL A 155 4.88 5.82 0.03
CA VAL A 155 5.80 5.64 1.18
C VAL A 155 6.11 4.16 1.36
N ASP A 156 5.10 3.29 1.27
CA ASP A 156 5.31 1.85 1.33
C ASP A 156 6.23 1.35 0.20
N ILE A 157 6.14 1.93 -1.01
CA ILE A 157 7.03 1.60 -2.14
C ILE A 157 8.47 2.00 -1.83
N ILE A 158 8.69 3.20 -1.27
CA ILE A 158 10.03 3.66 -0.91
C ILE A 158 10.66 2.73 0.11
N GLN A 159 9.89 2.27 1.10
CA GLN A 159 10.38 1.32 2.10
C GLN A 159 10.81 -0.02 1.49
N ALA A 160 10.14 -0.47 0.44
CA ALA A 160 10.45 -1.74 -0.23
C ALA A 160 11.63 -1.61 -1.23
N ASP A 161 11.62 -0.58 -2.07
CA ASP A 161 12.50 -0.46 -3.24
C ASP A 161 13.65 0.56 -3.05
N CYS A 162 13.68 1.30 -1.93
CA CYS A 162 14.66 2.36 -1.65
C CYS A 162 14.82 3.38 -2.81
N ASN A 163 13.70 3.81 -3.41
CA ASN A 163 13.71 4.68 -4.58
C ASN A 163 13.88 6.17 -4.21
N GLY A 164 15.01 6.77 -4.63
CA GLY A 164 15.35 8.18 -4.36
C GLY A 164 14.45 9.20 -5.05
N ASP A 165 14.00 8.91 -6.28
CA ASP A 165 13.21 9.84 -7.09
C ASP A 165 11.83 10.10 -6.48
N ILE A 166 11.22 9.05 -5.94
CA ILE A 166 9.90 9.13 -5.28
C ILE A 166 10.02 9.89 -3.95
N LEU A 167 11.10 9.68 -3.20
CA LEU A 167 11.36 10.43 -1.98
C LEU A 167 11.53 11.93 -2.28
N GLU A 168 12.29 12.27 -3.33
CA GLU A 168 12.43 13.66 -3.74
C GLU A 168 11.10 14.27 -4.17
N LEU A 169 10.28 13.52 -4.91
CA LEU A 169 8.93 13.93 -5.29
C LEU A 169 8.05 14.21 -4.06
N LEU A 170 8.05 13.31 -3.06
CA LEU A 170 7.28 13.49 -1.82
C LEU A 170 7.73 14.73 -1.04
N LEU A 171 9.04 14.98 -0.94
CA LEU A 171 9.58 16.16 -0.28
C LEU A 171 9.23 17.45 -1.03
N ASN A 172 9.27 17.44 -2.36
CA ASN A 172 8.80 18.56 -3.18
C ASN A 172 7.30 18.82 -2.97
N MET A 173 6.49 17.77 -2.85
CA MET A 173 5.06 17.91 -2.53
C MET A 173 4.84 18.44 -1.10
N ALA A 174 5.63 17.99 -0.13
CA ALA A 174 5.57 18.49 1.25
C ALA A 174 5.92 19.99 1.37
N GLU A 175 6.72 20.53 0.44
CA GLU A 175 6.99 21.97 0.36
C GLU A 175 5.90 22.73 -0.39
N THR A 176 5.55 22.27 -1.60
CA THR A 176 4.81 23.06 -2.59
C THR A 176 3.28 22.92 -2.51
N ASP A 177 2.75 21.91 -1.81
CA ASP A 177 1.31 21.64 -1.81
C ASP A 177 0.50 22.75 -1.10
N PRO A 178 -0.65 23.18 -1.68
CA PRO A 178 -1.49 24.20 -1.06
C PRO A 178 -2.14 23.74 0.26
N SER A 179 -2.46 22.45 0.43
CA SER A 179 -3.06 21.93 1.67
C SER A 179 -1.99 21.72 2.73
N SER A 180 -2.07 22.46 3.85
CA SER A 180 -1.22 22.21 5.02
C SER A 180 -1.45 20.81 5.61
N TYR A 181 -2.67 20.27 5.51
CA TYR A 181 -2.99 18.93 6.00
C TYR A 181 -2.20 17.84 5.26
N ILE A 182 -2.17 17.90 3.92
CA ILE A 182 -1.41 16.95 3.11
C ILE A 182 0.10 17.05 3.40
N ARG A 183 0.64 18.27 3.52
CA ARG A 183 2.05 18.49 3.86
C ARG A 183 2.43 17.85 5.20
N HIS A 184 1.62 18.09 6.24
CA HIS A 184 1.80 17.47 7.55
C HIS A 184 1.71 15.94 7.47
N SER A 185 0.69 15.42 6.79
CA SER A 185 0.49 13.98 6.64
C SER A 185 1.68 13.30 5.95
N ILE A 186 2.22 13.86 4.85
CA ILE A 186 3.39 13.28 4.15
C ILE A 186 4.56 13.09 5.11
N LEU A 187 4.91 14.14 5.87
CA LEU A 187 6.05 14.10 6.78
C LEU A 187 5.83 13.12 7.93
N ARG A 188 4.61 13.09 8.47
CA ARG A 188 4.24 12.14 9.51
C ARG A 188 4.35 10.70 9.02
N MET A 189 3.87 10.41 7.81
CA MET A 189 3.97 9.07 7.22
C MET A 189 5.40 8.62 6.95
N LEU A 190 6.25 9.53 6.47
CA LEU A 190 7.68 9.28 6.30
C LEU A 190 8.40 9.08 7.64
N THR A 191 7.89 9.67 8.71
CA THR A 191 8.43 9.50 10.07
C THR A 191 7.99 8.16 10.68
N GLU A 192 6.73 7.78 10.47
CA GLU A 192 6.18 6.49 10.94
C GLU A 192 6.81 5.30 10.18
N ASN A 193 6.99 5.43 8.86
CA ASN A 193 7.62 4.44 7.99
C ASN A 193 8.88 5.03 7.33
N PRO A 194 10.04 5.01 8.03
CA PRO A 194 11.24 5.63 7.51
C PRO A 194 11.79 4.88 6.29
N PRO A 195 12.26 5.60 5.25
CA PRO A 195 12.81 5.02 4.03
C PRO A 195 14.11 4.23 4.27
N PHE A 196 14.91 4.63 5.26
CA PHE A 196 16.10 3.92 5.69
C PHE A 196 16.29 4.07 7.21
N SER A 197 17.02 3.13 7.80
CA SER A 197 17.31 3.13 9.23
C SER A 197 18.65 3.82 9.51
N ARG A 198 18.82 4.38 10.71
CA ARG A 198 20.05 5.08 11.13
C ARG A 198 21.34 4.29 10.91
N LYS A 199 21.26 2.96 11.02
CA LYS A 199 22.41 2.05 10.94
C LYS A 199 22.59 1.42 9.56
N SER A 200 21.67 1.66 8.64
CA SER A 200 21.82 1.17 7.27
C SER A 200 22.56 2.23 6.44
N ASP A 201 23.72 1.86 5.92
CA ASP A 201 24.40 2.60 4.86
C ASP A 201 23.56 2.43 3.57
N SER A 202 22.47 3.18 3.52
CA SER A 202 21.56 3.15 2.38
C SER A 202 22.11 4.06 1.27
N PRO A 203 21.91 3.72 -0.01
CA PRO A 203 22.28 4.59 -1.13
C PRO A 203 21.52 5.93 -1.14
N MET A 204 20.50 6.07 -0.26
CA MET A 204 19.66 7.25 -0.14
C MET A 204 20.21 8.30 0.84
N ASP A 205 21.28 7.99 1.59
CA ASP A 205 21.92 8.96 2.49
C ASP A 205 22.79 9.95 1.68
N ASN A 206 22.15 10.99 1.16
CA ASN A 206 22.80 12.02 0.37
C ASN A 206 22.88 13.35 1.14
N LEU A 207 24.01 14.04 1.04
CA LEU A 207 24.20 15.40 1.55
C LEU A 207 23.14 16.38 1.00
N VAL A 208 22.71 16.19 -0.25
CA VAL A 208 21.65 17.01 -0.87
C VAL A 208 20.33 16.88 -0.12
N LEU A 209 19.98 15.65 0.28
CA LEU A 209 18.76 15.36 1.03
C LEU A 209 18.77 16.01 2.41
N VAL A 210 19.89 15.85 3.14
CA VAL A 210 20.09 16.48 4.46
C VAL A 210 19.94 17.99 4.38
N ASN A 211 20.65 18.62 3.45
CA ASN A 211 20.59 20.08 3.28
C ASN A 211 19.19 20.54 2.91
N LYS A 212 18.46 19.78 2.09
CA LYS A 212 17.09 20.10 1.70
C LYS A 212 16.15 20.08 2.90
N ILE A 213 16.14 19.01 3.69
CA ILE A 213 15.33 18.88 4.92
C ILE A 213 15.69 19.98 5.94
N TRP A 214 16.99 20.19 6.18
CA TRP A 214 17.46 21.21 7.12
C TRP A 214 17.08 22.63 6.71
N ASN A 215 17.21 22.94 5.42
CA ASN A 215 16.80 24.23 4.86
C ASN A 215 15.29 24.45 5.04
N TYR A 216 14.45 23.44 4.83
CA TYR A 216 13.01 23.58 5.06
C TYR A 216 12.67 23.78 6.54
N ALA A 217 13.27 22.98 7.42
CA ALA A 217 13.07 23.12 8.85
C ALA A 217 13.50 24.51 9.38
N SER A 218 14.49 25.13 8.73
CA SER A 218 14.99 26.48 9.06
C SER A 218 14.14 27.60 8.44
N LYS A 219 13.62 27.42 7.22
CA LYS A 219 12.82 28.41 6.49
C LYS A 219 11.36 28.48 6.95
N CYS A 220 10.82 27.38 7.48
CA CYS A 220 9.42 27.28 7.89
C CYS A 220 9.16 28.07 9.18
N SER A 221 9.02 29.38 9.06
CA SER A 221 8.71 30.29 10.17
C SER A 221 7.22 30.46 10.43
N LEU A 222 6.38 30.31 9.39
CA LEU A 222 4.95 30.55 9.46
C LEU A 222 4.17 29.38 10.07
N ASP A 223 4.60 28.14 9.84
CA ASP A 223 3.93 26.93 10.31
C ASP A 223 4.85 26.17 11.29
N SER A 224 4.56 26.31 12.58
CA SER A 224 5.33 25.63 13.63
C SER A 224 5.16 24.11 13.60
N ARG A 225 4.01 23.61 13.13
CA ARG A 225 3.73 22.17 13.08
C ARG A 225 4.58 21.50 12.01
N LEU A 226 4.60 22.05 10.80
CA LEU A 226 5.46 21.54 9.72
C LEU A 226 6.93 21.57 10.09
N ARG A 227 7.38 22.62 10.79
CA ARG A 227 8.76 22.68 11.30
C ARG A 227 9.06 21.53 12.26
N CYS A 228 8.16 21.21 13.18
CA CYS A 228 8.31 20.06 14.07
C CYS A 228 8.36 18.75 13.28
N ASP A 229 7.47 18.56 12.30
CA ASP A 229 7.45 17.32 11.51
C ASP A 229 8.76 17.10 10.71
N PHE A 230 9.33 18.17 10.13
CA PHE A 230 10.64 18.07 9.46
C PHE A 230 11.77 17.74 10.44
N MET A 231 11.73 18.27 11.66
CA MET A 231 12.70 17.95 12.69
C MET A 231 12.54 16.51 13.21
N ASP A 232 11.31 16.03 13.32
CA ASP A 232 11.01 14.66 13.71
C ASP A 232 11.49 13.66 12.64
N LEU A 233 11.29 13.98 11.36
CA LEU A 233 11.84 13.21 10.24
C LEU A 233 13.37 13.17 10.29
N TYR A 234 14.01 14.32 10.49
CA TYR A 234 15.47 14.41 10.62
C TYR A 234 16.00 13.55 11.79
N ASN A 235 15.36 13.63 12.95
CA ASN A 235 15.72 12.86 14.13
C ASN A 235 15.47 11.35 13.95
N THR A 236 14.47 10.98 13.13
CA THR A 236 14.19 9.56 12.83
C THR A 236 15.27 8.97 11.92
N LEU A 237 15.68 9.70 10.89
CA LEU A 237 16.69 9.26 9.93
C LEU A 237 18.11 9.23 10.52
N TRP A 238 18.59 10.35 11.05
CA TRP A 238 19.99 10.49 11.51
C TRP A 238 20.13 10.56 13.04
N GLY A 239 19.09 11.02 13.74
CA GLY A 239 19.10 11.13 15.19
C GLY A 239 19.81 12.38 15.70
N ARG A 240 20.52 12.23 16.81
CA ARG A 240 21.22 13.33 17.51
C ARG A 240 22.65 13.56 17.02
N VAL A 241 23.18 12.67 16.19
CA VAL A 241 24.55 12.71 15.70
C VAL A 241 24.55 13.31 14.29
N SER A 242 25.60 14.05 13.94
CA SER A 242 25.77 14.54 12.57
C SER A 242 25.78 13.36 11.59
N PRO A 243 25.02 13.42 10.49
CA PRO A 243 25.08 12.42 9.42
C PRO A 243 26.51 12.20 8.94
N GLY A 244 26.86 10.97 8.58
CA GLY A 244 28.18 10.66 8.00
C GLY A 244 28.39 11.33 6.63
N CYS A 245 27.30 11.60 5.90
CA CYS A 245 27.33 12.29 4.61
C CYS A 245 27.65 13.80 4.71
N VAL A 246 27.55 14.39 5.91
CA VAL A 246 27.97 15.78 6.15
C VAL A 246 29.46 15.75 6.51
N PRO A 247 30.35 16.40 5.73
CA PRO A 247 31.75 16.50 6.11
C PRO A 247 31.81 17.12 7.50
N THR A 248 32.52 16.47 8.42
CA THR A 248 32.77 17.02 9.75
C THR A 248 33.33 18.42 9.54
N GLN A 249 32.52 19.44 9.82
CA GLN A 249 33.00 20.81 9.84
C GLN A 249 34.13 20.79 10.85
N GLY A 250 35.36 20.94 10.33
CA GLY A 250 36.56 20.52 11.02
C GLY A 250 36.46 20.88 12.48
N MET A 251 36.51 19.87 13.36
CA MET A 251 36.98 20.10 14.71
C MET A 251 38.26 20.89 14.51
N GLY A 252 38.20 22.19 14.82
CA GLY A 252 39.32 23.09 14.61
C GLY A 252 40.54 22.39 15.15
N VAL A 253 41.61 22.33 14.35
CA VAL A 253 42.89 21.80 14.83
C VAL A 253 43.15 22.51 16.15
N LEU A 254 43.03 21.79 17.26
CA LEU A 254 43.43 22.33 18.55
C LEU A 254 44.95 22.30 18.52
N ILE A 255 45.54 23.36 17.97
CA ILE A 255 46.97 23.58 18.00
C ILE A 255 47.26 23.93 19.45
N ASP A 256 47.72 22.94 20.22
CA ASP A 256 48.32 23.23 21.51
C ASP A 256 49.64 23.99 21.25
N LEU A 257 49.56 25.32 21.37
CA LEU A 257 50.68 26.25 21.15
C LEU A 257 51.87 25.94 22.06
N LYS A 258 51.68 25.13 23.11
CA LYS A 258 52.73 24.73 24.05
C LYS A 258 53.58 23.56 23.55
N GLU A 259 53.05 22.65 22.72
CA GLU A 259 53.76 21.41 22.35
C GLU A 259 54.04 21.23 20.84
N LYS A 260 53.62 22.14 19.95
CA LYS A 260 53.94 22.08 18.49
C LYS A 260 53.72 20.68 17.87
N ARG A 261 52.71 19.93 18.31
CA ARG A 261 52.30 18.67 17.67
C ARG A 261 50.89 18.78 17.11
N ILE A 262 50.76 18.43 15.84
CA ILE A 262 49.48 18.27 15.16
C ILE A 262 49.07 16.82 15.34
N THR A 263 48.14 16.54 16.24
CA THR A 263 47.52 15.22 16.36
C THR A 263 46.37 15.12 15.37
N ASN A 264 46.60 14.46 14.25
CA ASN A 264 45.54 14.05 13.34
C ASN A 264 44.81 12.84 13.96
N PHE A 265 43.54 12.99 14.31
CA PHE A 265 42.68 11.84 14.58
C PHE A 265 42.29 11.22 13.24
N SER A 266 43.02 10.18 12.82
CA SER A 266 42.71 9.40 11.64
C SER A 266 41.38 8.65 11.81
N SER A 267 40.60 8.69 10.75
CA SER A 267 39.28 8.10 10.54
C SER A 267 39.17 6.61 10.85
N LEU A 268 38.01 6.22 11.40
CA LEU A 268 37.48 4.86 11.27
C LEU A 268 37.34 4.51 9.77
N HIS A 269 37.75 3.28 9.48
CA HIS A 269 37.90 2.62 8.19
C HIS A 269 36.64 2.65 7.30
N ALA A 270 36.78 3.05 6.03
CA ALA A 270 35.84 2.75 4.95
C ALA A 270 36.41 1.58 4.10
N PRO A 271 35.58 0.64 3.62
CA PRO A 271 36.05 -0.53 2.89
C PRO A 271 36.44 -0.20 1.45
N ASN A 272 37.50 -0.87 0.98
CA ASN A 272 38.08 -0.71 -0.35
C ASN A 272 37.10 -1.11 -1.48
N GLU A 273 36.94 -0.24 -2.48
CA GLU A 273 36.50 -0.62 -3.81
C GLU A 273 37.56 -1.49 -4.49
N SER A 274 37.14 -2.63 -5.04
CA SER A 274 37.95 -3.49 -5.91
C SER A 274 37.44 -3.40 -7.35
N GLN A 275 38.42 -3.36 -8.25
CA GLN A 275 38.39 -3.43 -9.72
C GLN A 275 37.34 -4.38 -10.32
#